data_AF-A0A9E0JMN3-F1
#
_entry.id   AF-A0A9E0JMN3-F1
#
_cell.length_a   1.000
_cell.length_b   1.000
_cell.length_c   1.000
_cell.angle_alpha   90.00
_cell.angle_beta   90.00
_cell.angle_gamma   90.00
#
_symmetry.space_group_name_H-M   'P 1'
#
loop_
_entity.id
_entity.type
_entity.pdbx_description
1 polymer ?
#
loop_
_entity_poly.entity_id
_entity_poly.type
_entity_poly.pdbx_seq_one_letter_code
_entity_poly.pdbx_strand_id
1 'polypeptide(L)'
;MFEILEKKWLSDKICLMEVKAKELSYSAKPGHFVIVKTNQKSERVPLTICDYNHDRKSITLVYQILGKSTLDMSKLKIGERFQDISGPLGHYSEFIDAPLDELKNKKFLFIGGGVGIAPVYPQLKWMSKNGVDFDVILGARDQSLLILEKEIRKFTNNVYVCTDDGSLGLKGNVVDMMKQLVEEDGKSYDHVVSIGPLPMMKFSALKAKEYNFPVTVSLNPLMIDGTGMCGACRVTIGKEVKFACVDGPEFDGALVDFDEAIRRQNMYKTEEGRSMLKASDGYTHHAKGCGCEHDKSKDDPHFDRKKAVPMREYEPEKRVKNFVEVSYGYNVEEAVKEASRCLECRNPKCREGCPVNIDIPGFIKELKVQNLKGSAEVLGKYTLLPAVCGRVCPQETQCEEKCVVGIKNEPVKIGRLERFVGDWMLDNYQGETITEKKNKKVAVIGSGPAGLTAASELAKKGYSVTVYEALHELGGVLTYGIPEFRLPKDLIVRREIEKIQKLGV
;
A
#
# COMPACT_ATOMS: atom_id res chain seq x y z
N MET A 1 1.91 0.40 22.30
CA MET A 1 3.20 0.82 21.74
C MET A 1 4.05 -0.41 21.43
N PHE A 2 4.76 -0.37 20.31
CA PHE A 2 5.42 -1.48 19.64
C PHE A 2 6.78 -1.84 20.27
N GLU A 3 6.74 -2.28 21.53
CA GLU A 3 7.91 -2.65 22.33
C GLU A 3 8.46 -4.02 21.94
N ILE A 4 9.78 -4.11 21.78
CA ILE A 4 10.48 -5.35 21.49
C ILE A 4 10.54 -6.18 22.78
N LEU A 5 9.77 -7.26 22.82
CA LEU A 5 9.70 -8.18 23.95
C LEU A 5 10.81 -9.21 23.91
N GLU A 6 11.23 -9.61 22.71
CA GLU A 6 12.25 -10.62 22.49
C GLU A 6 13.04 -10.30 21.23
N LYS A 7 14.33 -10.65 21.24
CA LYS A 7 15.20 -10.55 20.08
C LYS A 7 16.14 -11.75 20.03
N LYS A 8 16.13 -12.46 18.91
CA LYS A 8 16.95 -13.67 18.69
C LYS A 8 17.63 -13.60 17.32
N TRP A 9 18.91 -13.96 17.26
CA TRP A 9 19.58 -14.17 15.99
C TRP A 9 19.34 -15.61 15.53
N LEU A 10 18.76 -15.75 14.34
CA LEU A 10 18.56 -17.06 13.69
C LEU A 10 19.79 -17.43 12.84
N SER A 11 20.54 -16.43 12.40
CA SER A 11 21.86 -16.54 11.79
C SER A 11 22.65 -15.24 11.99
N ASP A 12 23.88 -15.16 11.49
CA ASP A 12 24.72 -13.95 11.52
C ASP A 12 24.06 -12.73 10.85
N LYS A 13 23.05 -12.95 10.00
CA LYS A 13 22.38 -11.88 9.23
C LYS A 13 20.87 -11.88 9.38
N ILE A 14 20.27 -12.86 10.05
CA ILE A 14 18.80 -12.99 10.17
C ILE A 14 18.41 -12.82 11.63
N CYS A 15 17.57 -11.82 11.89
CA CYS A 15 17.09 -11.49 13.23
C CYS A 15 15.59 -11.73 13.32
N LEU A 16 15.18 -12.33 14.43
CA LEU A 16 13.81 -12.47 14.88
C LEU A 16 13.55 -11.46 16.00
N MET A 17 12.44 -10.74 15.92
CA MET A 17 11.95 -9.86 16.97
C MET A 17 10.50 -10.15 17.28
N GLU A 18 10.21 -10.39 18.55
CA GLU A 18 8.83 -10.39 19.03
C GLU A 18 8.48 -8.98 19.53
N VAL A 19 7.40 -8.42 18.99
CA VAL A 19 7.00 -7.03 19.22
C VAL A 19 5.58 -6.99 19.77
N LYS A 20 5.39 -6.27 20.87
CA LYS A 20 4.08 -6.04 21.48
C LYS A 20 3.18 -5.27 20.53
N ALA A 21 2.13 -5.91 20.04
CA ALA A 21 1.15 -5.33 19.14
C ALA A 21 -0.18 -6.06 19.34
N LYS A 22 -0.95 -5.61 20.34
CA LYS A 22 -2.15 -6.32 20.81
C LYS A 22 -3.16 -6.50 19.68
N GLU A 23 -3.48 -5.43 18.98
CA GLU A 23 -4.49 -5.39 17.93
C GLU A 23 -4.07 -6.30 16.78
N LEU A 24 -2.81 -6.17 16.33
CA LEU A 24 -2.23 -7.04 15.30
C LEU A 24 -2.25 -8.51 15.70
N SER A 25 -1.98 -8.83 16.97
CA SER A 25 -1.96 -10.23 17.42
C SER A 25 -3.30 -10.92 17.28
N TYR A 26 -4.43 -10.19 17.30
CA TYR A 26 -5.77 -10.77 17.12
C TYR A 26 -6.28 -10.72 15.68
N SER A 27 -5.80 -9.78 14.86
CA SER A 27 -6.25 -9.60 13.47
C SER A 27 -5.33 -10.23 12.43
N ALA A 28 -4.08 -10.56 12.78
CA ALA A 28 -3.13 -11.16 11.86
C ALA A 28 -3.58 -12.58 11.46
N LYS A 29 -3.35 -12.90 10.19
CA LYS A 29 -3.61 -14.19 9.56
C LYS A 29 -2.40 -14.54 8.68
N PRO A 30 -2.12 -15.83 8.41
CA PRO A 30 -1.06 -16.22 7.47
C PRO A 30 -1.19 -15.48 6.13
N GLY A 31 -0.08 -14.99 5.58
CA GLY A 31 -0.04 -14.15 4.37
C GLY A 31 0.00 -12.63 4.65
N HIS A 32 -0.47 -12.18 5.82
CA HIS A 32 -0.39 -10.76 6.18
C HIS A 32 1.04 -10.28 6.47
N PHE A 33 1.28 -9.00 6.19
CA PHE A 33 2.50 -8.29 6.51
C PHE A 33 2.22 -6.98 7.25
N VAL A 34 3.28 -6.30 7.68
CA VAL A 34 3.24 -4.96 8.28
C VAL A 34 4.22 -4.03 7.60
N ILE A 35 3.97 -2.73 7.65
CA ILE A 35 4.95 -1.69 7.33
C ILE A 35 5.54 -1.16 8.63
N VAL A 36 6.87 -1.27 8.80
CA VAL A 36 7.57 -0.84 10.00
C VAL A 36 8.43 0.40 9.76
N LYS A 37 8.64 1.19 10.81
CA LYS A 37 9.53 2.34 10.84
C LYS A 37 10.24 2.40 12.20
N THR A 38 11.57 2.54 12.21
CA THR A 38 12.35 2.53 13.46
C THR A 38 12.44 3.87 14.16
N ASN A 39 12.46 4.98 13.42
CA ASN A 39 12.48 6.35 13.95
C ASN A 39 11.81 7.31 12.94
N GLN A 40 11.65 8.59 13.31
CA GLN A 40 10.99 9.59 12.46
C GLN A 40 11.60 9.76 11.06
N LYS A 41 12.90 9.54 10.89
CA LYS A 41 13.62 9.72 9.61
C LYS A 41 13.84 8.41 8.84
N SER A 42 13.52 7.26 9.43
CA SER A 42 13.66 5.96 8.77
C SER A 42 12.68 5.78 7.63
N GLU A 43 13.07 4.98 6.65
CA GLU A 43 12.16 4.55 5.59
C GLU A 43 11.12 3.56 6.13
N ARG A 44 10.05 3.38 5.36
CA ARG A 44 8.98 2.42 5.62
C ARG A 44 9.36 1.09 4.98
N VAL A 45 9.42 0.02 5.77
CA VAL A 45 9.88 -1.31 5.30
C VAL A 45 8.77 -2.34 5.49
N PRO A 46 8.36 -3.07 4.43
CA PRO A 46 7.42 -4.18 4.57
C PRO A 46 8.11 -5.40 5.21
N LEU A 47 7.49 -6.00 6.22
CA LEU A 47 7.92 -7.24 6.87
C LEU A 47 6.73 -8.16 7.10
N THR A 48 6.86 -9.43 6.76
CA THR A 48 5.81 -10.42 7.02
C THR A 48 5.64 -10.67 8.51
N ILE A 49 4.39 -10.91 8.93
CA ILE A 49 4.09 -11.39 10.28
C ILE A 49 4.39 -12.90 10.31
N CYS A 50 5.53 -13.28 10.88
CA CYS A 50 5.98 -14.67 10.93
C CYS A 50 5.19 -15.49 11.95
N ASP A 51 4.82 -14.91 13.09
CA ASP A 51 3.96 -15.55 14.08
C ASP A 51 3.21 -14.49 14.90
N TYR A 52 2.21 -14.90 15.66
CA TYR A 52 1.45 -14.03 16.55
C TYR A 52 1.03 -14.79 17.81
N ASN A 53 1.06 -14.10 18.96
CA ASN A 53 0.76 -14.68 20.27
C ASN A 53 -0.30 -13.82 20.97
N HIS A 54 -1.48 -14.40 21.18
CA HIS A 54 -2.62 -13.73 21.80
C HIS A 54 -2.42 -13.45 23.31
N ASP A 55 -1.68 -14.32 24.01
CA ASP A 55 -1.43 -14.18 25.45
C ASP A 55 -0.40 -13.10 25.71
N ARG A 56 0.70 -13.11 24.94
CA ARG A 56 1.75 -12.09 24.98
C ARG A 56 1.35 -10.79 24.28
N LYS A 57 0.23 -10.79 23.53
CA LYS A 57 -0.30 -9.66 22.75
C LYS A 57 0.74 -9.10 21.80
N SER A 58 1.37 -10.00 21.03
CA SER A 58 2.56 -9.71 20.24
C SER A 58 2.51 -10.36 18.87
N ILE A 59 3.33 -9.82 17.97
CA ILE A 59 3.64 -10.39 16.67
C ILE A 59 5.14 -10.65 16.56
N THR A 60 5.52 -11.63 15.76
CA THR A 60 6.91 -11.98 15.49
C THR A 60 7.28 -11.55 14.08
N LEU A 61 8.36 -10.79 13.96
CA LEU A 61 8.94 -10.34 12.71
C LEU A 61 10.28 -11.03 12.51
N VAL A 62 10.55 -11.53 11.31
CA VAL A 62 11.84 -12.10 10.93
C VAL A 62 12.34 -11.37 9.70
N TYR A 63 13.58 -10.89 9.75
CA TYR A 63 14.17 -10.11 8.66
C TYR A 63 15.66 -10.38 8.51
N GLN A 64 16.16 -10.18 7.30
CA GLN A 64 17.57 -10.28 6.97
C GLN A 64 18.20 -8.89 6.85
N ILE A 65 19.42 -8.72 7.35
CA ILE A 65 20.21 -7.51 7.12
C ILE A 65 20.69 -7.48 5.68
N LEU A 66 20.13 -6.54 4.92
CA LEU A 66 20.42 -6.32 3.49
C LEU A 66 20.84 -4.88 3.18
N GLY A 67 20.52 -3.93 4.05
CA GLY A 67 20.76 -2.51 3.82
C GLY A 67 20.64 -1.68 5.09
N LYS A 68 20.65 -0.34 4.94
CA LYS A 68 20.70 0.59 6.06
C LYS A 68 19.55 0.39 7.05
N SER A 69 18.31 0.32 6.59
CA SER A 69 17.17 0.26 7.52
C SER A 69 17.04 -1.07 8.24
N THR A 70 17.39 -2.19 7.58
CA THR A 70 17.45 -3.50 8.24
C THR A 70 18.63 -3.60 9.22
N LEU A 71 19.75 -2.94 8.91
CA LEU A 71 20.85 -2.77 9.86
C LEU A 71 20.45 -1.91 11.05
N ASP A 72 19.77 -0.78 10.84
CA ASP A 72 19.33 0.09 11.93
C ASP A 72 18.25 -0.59 12.79
N MET A 73 17.32 -1.35 12.19
CA MET A 73 16.43 -2.26 12.92
C MET A 73 17.22 -3.22 13.80
N SER A 74 18.27 -3.84 13.28
CA SER A 74 19.11 -4.78 14.05
C SER A 74 19.85 -4.16 15.22
N LYS A 75 19.92 -2.83 15.34
CA LYS A 75 20.52 -2.17 16.51
C LYS A 75 19.55 -2.01 17.67
N LEU A 76 18.23 -2.08 17.42
CA LEU A 76 17.22 -1.96 18.46
C LEU A 76 17.35 -3.09 19.49
N LYS A 77 17.20 -2.76 20.77
CA LYS A 77 17.35 -3.66 21.92
C LYS A 77 15.99 -4.05 22.49
N ILE A 78 15.96 -5.13 23.27
CA ILE A 78 14.79 -5.52 24.05
C ILE A 78 14.40 -4.36 24.98
N GLY A 79 13.11 -4.06 25.05
CA GLY A 79 12.55 -2.90 25.76
C GLY A 79 12.49 -1.61 24.94
N GLU A 80 13.23 -1.51 23.83
CA GLU A 80 13.07 -0.40 22.88
C GLU A 80 11.85 -0.62 21.99
N ARG A 81 11.48 0.40 21.19
CA ARG A 81 10.23 0.45 20.44
C ARG A 81 10.46 0.78 18.97
N PHE A 82 9.67 0.18 18.10
CA PHE A 82 9.46 0.73 16.77
C PHE A 82 8.69 2.05 16.87
N GLN A 83 9.06 3.02 16.02
CA GLN A 83 8.32 4.27 15.88
C GLN A 83 6.89 3.98 15.40
N ASP A 84 6.77 3.24 14.31
CA ASP A 84 5.48 2.89 13.71
C ASP A 84 5.49 1.42 13.26
N ILE A 85 4.35 0.73 13.45
CA ILE A 85 4.01 -0.53 12.80
C ILE A 85 2.57 -0.40 12.31
N SER A 86 2.37 -0.52 11.00
CA SER A 86 1.05 -0.45 10.37
C SER A 86 0.66 -1.79 9.78
N GLY A 87 -0.51 -2.31 10.17
CA GLY A 87 -1.12 -3.50 9.58
C GLY A 87 -2.28 -4.06 10.41
N PRO A 88 -2.62 -5.36 10.24
CA PRO A 88 -2.08 -6.23 9.19
C PRO A 88 -2.46 -5.71 7.79
N LEU A 89 -1.57 -5.90 6.83
CA LEU A 89 -1.72 -5.46 5.44
C LEU A 89 -1.64 -6.67 4.50
N GLY A 90 -2.11 -6.48 3.26
CA GLY A 90 -2.28 -7.54 2.28
C GLY A 90 -3.50 -8.40 2.55
N HIS A 91 -3.91 -9.14 1.54
CA HIS A 91 -4.78 -10.29 1.67
C HIS A 91 -4.04 -11.42 2.37
N TYR A 92 -4.73 -12.06 3.31
CA TYR A 92 -4.26 -13.31 3.89
C TYR A 92 -4.40 -14.45 2.89
N SER A 93 -3.71 -15.55 3.17
CA SER A 93 -3.67 -16.70 2.26
C SER A 93 -5.06 -17.28 2.01
N GLU A 94 -5.38 -17.54 0.74
CA GLU A 94 -6.69 -18.01 0.29
C GLU A 94 -7.14 -19.32 0.96
N PHE A 95 -6.17 -20.15 1.36
CA PHE A 95 -6.45 -21.42 2.03
C PHE A 95 -7.20 -21.27 3.35
N ILE A 96 -7.13 -20.09 3.98
CA ILE A 96 -7.79 -19.86 5.27
C ILE A 96 -9.31 -19.85 5.16
N ASP A 97 -9.84 -19.44 4.01
CA ASP A 97 -11.29 -19.39 3.76
C ASP A 97 -11.79 -20.62 2.98
N ALA A 98 -10.90 -21.49 2.52
CA ALA A 98 -11.27 -22.71 1.80
C ALA A 98 -11.87 -23.77 2.74
N PRO A 99 -12.82 -24.60 2.28
CA PRO A 99 -13.37 -25.69 3.07
C PRO A 99 -12.28 -26.69 3.51
N LEU A 100 -12.21 -26.98 4.81
CA LEU A 100 -11.16 -27.86 5.36
C LEU A 100 -11.14 -29.25 4.72
N ASP A 101 -12.30 -29.81 4.37
CA ASP A 101 -12.38 -31.12 3.73
C ASP A 101 -11.78 -31.11 2.32
N GLU A 102 -11.87 -29.99 1.59
CA GLU A 102 -11.19 -29.84 0.29
C GLU A 102 -9.68 -29.75 0.47
N LEU A 103 -9.21 -29.04 1.49
CA LEU A 103 -7.78 -28.92 1.78
C LEU A 103 -7.18 -30.26 2.22
N LYS A 104 -7.86 -31.02 3.08
CA LYS A 104 -7.39 -32.33 3.57
C LYS A 104 -7.26 -33.38 2.47
N ASN A 105 -8.01 -33.23 1.38
CA ASN A 105 -7.94 -34.13 0.23
C ASN A 105 -6.88 -33.72 -0.80
N LYS A 106 -6.13 -32.62 -0.56
CA LYS A 106 -5.08 -32.12 -1.43
C LYS A 106 -3.70 -32.36 -0.83
N LYS A 107 -2.71 -32.58 -1.68
CA LYS A 107 -1.28 -32.65 -1.35
C LYS A 107 -0.62 -31.31 -1.62
N PHE A 108 -0.21 -30.63 -0.57
CA PHE A 108 0.48 -29.34 -0.68
C PHE A 108 2.01 -29.50 -0.62
N LEU A 109 2.70 -28.70 -1.43
CA LEU A 109 4.15 -28.48 -1.32
C LEU A 109 4.44 -27.03 -0.99
N PHE A 110 5.06 -26.78 0.16
CA PHE A 110 5.54 -25.44 0.53
C PHE A 110 7.05 -25.34 0.29
N ILE A 111 7.48 -24.22 -0.29
CA ILE A 111 8.89 -23.97 -0.63
C ILE A 111 9.29 -22.63 -0.01
N GLY A 112 10.22 -22.69 0.94
CA GLY A 112 10.78 -21.51 1.60
C GLY A 112 12.26 -21.32 1.27
N GLY A 113 12.63 -20.15 0.75
CA GLY A 113 14.02 -19.80 0.43
C GLY A 113 14.63 -18.74 1.33
N GLY A 114 15.64 -19.09 2.12
CA GLY A 114 16.33 -18.17 3.04
C GLY A 114 15.34 -17.51 4.01
N VAL A 115 15.28 -16.17 4.03
CA VAL A 115 14.29 -15.44 4.86
C VAL A 115 12.83 -15.69 4.41
N GLY A 116 12.61 -16.19 3.19
CA GLY A 116 11.32 -16.65 2.68
C GLY A 116 10.73 -17.85 3.43
N ILE A 117 11.50 -18.51 4.30
CA ILE A 117 10.98 -19.52 5.21
C ILE A 117 10.06 -18.90 6.29
N ALA A 118 10.35 -17.67 6.72
CA ALA A 118 9.54 -16.96 7.72
C ALA A 118 8.08 -16.68 7.28
N PRO A 119 7.78 -16.21 6.05
CA PRO A 119 6.41 -16.07 5.57
C PRO A 119 5.71 -17.41 5.29
N VAL A 120 6.44 -18.49 5.03
CA VAL A 120 5.87 -19.84 4.89
C VAL A 120 5.42 -20.40 6.25
N TYR A 121 6.22 -20.20 7.30
CA TYR A 121 5.98 -20.73 8.64
C TYR A 121 4.54 -20.54 9.20
N PRO A 122 3.91 -19.34 9.16
CA PRO A 122 2.56 -19.18 9.68
C PRO A 122 1.51 -19.99 8.90
N GLN A 123 1.73 -20.23 7.60
CA GLN A 123 0.85 -21.07 6.79
C GLN A 123 0.98 -22.54 7.20
N LEU A 124 2.21 -23.04 7.39
CA LEU A 124 2.45 -24.41 7.87
C LEU A 124 1.84 -24.66 9.25
N LYS A 125 2.01 -23.70 10.16
CA LYS A 125 1.42 -23.76 11.51
C LYS A 125 -0.10 -23.84 11.44
N TRP A 126 -0.72 -23.09 10.54
CA TRP A 126 -2.17 -23.11 10.33
C TRP A 126 -2.64 -24.43 9.70
N MET A 127 -1.96 -24.93 8.67
CA MET A 127 -2.28 -26.21 8.02
C MET A 127 -2.21 -27.37 9.02
N SER A 128 -1.12 -27.46 9.79
CA SER A 128 -0.91 -28.51 10.79
C SER A 128 -1.98 -28.47 11.89
N LYS A 129 -2.34 -27.28 12.38
CA LYS A 129 -3.42 -27.12 13.39
C LYS A 129 -4.78 -27.60 12.87
N ASN A 130 -5.03 -27.51 11.56
CA ASN A 130 -6.28 -27.94 10.94
C ASN A 130 -6.22 -29.38 10.37
N GLY A 131 -5.11 -30.09 10.59
CA GLY A 131 -4.93 -31.48 10.14
C GLY A 131 -4.85 -31.62 8.63
N VAL A 132 -4.32 -30.62 7.92
CA VAL A 132 -4.00 -30.69 6.49
C VAL A 132 -2.57 -31.17 6.33
N ASP A 133 -2.36 -32.19 5.50
CA ASP A 133 -1.04 -32.74 5.21
C ASP A 133 -0.30 -31.89 4.17
N PHE A 134 1.01 -31.77 4.34
CA PHE A 134 1.87 -31.01 3.45
C PHE A 134 3.33 -31.46 3.53
N ASP A 135 4.04 -31.23 2.43
CA ASP A 135 5.49 -31.37 2.33
C ASP A 135 6.15 -30.00 2.30
N VAL A 136 7.40 -29.92 2.77
CA VAL A 136 8.14 -28.66 2.84
C VAL A 136 9.53 -28.81 2.26
N ILE A 137 9.90 -27.94 1.32
CA ILE A 137 11.27 -27.73 0.88
C ILE A 137 11.82 -26.46 1.54
N LEU A 138 12.94 -26.58 2.23
CA LEU A 138 13.70 -25.47 2.80
C LEU A 138 15.01 -25.31 2.03
N GLY A 139 15.14 -24.19 1.32
CA GLY A 139 16.33 -23.85 0.55
C GLY A 139 17.14 -22.72 1.18
N ALA A 140 18.46 -22.85 1.17
CA ALA A 140 19.38 -21.79 1.54
C ALA A 140 20.64 -21.83 0.68
N ARG A 141 21.45 -20.76 0.67
CA ARG A 141 22.76 -20.79 -0.01
C ARG A 141 23.73 -21.75 0.68
N ASP A 142 23.68 -21.75 2.00
CA ASP A 142 24.51 -22.54 2.91
C ASP A 142 23.73 -22.78 4.22
N GLN A 143 24.20 -23.74 5.02
CA GLN A 143 23.56 -24.16 6.27
C GLN A 143 23.38 -23.00 7.29
N SER A 144 24.27 -22.00 7.30
CA SER A 144 24.19 -20.89 8.27
C SER A 144 22.99 -19.98 8.03
N LEU A 145 22.46 -19.96 6.80
CA LEU A 145 21.32 -19.13 6.42
C LEU A 145 19.97 -19.86 6.54
N LEU A 146 19.98 -21.14 6.89
CA LEU A 146 18.76 -21.92 7.11
C LEU A 146 18.12 -21.52 8.44
N ILE A 147 16.83 -21.19 8.41
CA ILE A 147 16.08 -20.75 9.60
C ILE A 147 14.86 -21.63 9.82
N LEU A 148 14.40 -21.69 11.07
CA LEU A 148 13.12 -22.30 11.48
C LEU A 148 12.95 -23.80 11.16
N GLU A 149 13.98 -24.52 10.74
CA GLU A 149 13.88 -25.97 10.42
C GLU A 149 13.35 -26.76 11.63
N LYS A 150 13.91 -26.54 12.82
CA LYS A 150 13.52 -27.26 14.04
C LYS A 150 12.08 -26.96 14.43
N GLU A 151 11.64 -25.72 14.23
CA GLU A 151 10.28 -25.27 14.50
C GLU A 151 9.29 -25.87 13.50
N ILE A 152 9.64 -25.93 12.20
CA ILE A 152 8.81 -26.52 11.14
C ILE A 152 8.69 -28.04 11.29
N ARG A 153 9.76 -28.74 11.68
CA ARG A 153 9.72 -30.19 11.94
C ARG A 153 8.77 -30.61 13.07
N LYS A 154 8.28 -29.67 13.89
CA LYS A 154 7.22 -29.93 14.88
C LYS A 154 5.83 -30.09 14.23
N PHE A 155 5.67 -29.62 12.99
CA PHE A 155 4.39 -29.64 12.29
C PHE A 155 4.26 -30.80 11.31
N THR A 156 5.37 -31.25 10.72
CA THR A 156 5.44 -32.35 9.75
C THR A 156 6.82 -33.01 9.77
N ASN A 157 6.86 -34.32 9.47
CA ASN A 157 8.13 -35.03 9.25
C ASN A 157 8.65 -34.87 7.82
N ASN A 158 7.82 -34.40 6.89
CA ASN A 158 8.14 -34.29 5.46
C ASN A 158 8.86 -32.97 5.14
N VAL A 159 10.02 -32.77 5.78
CA VAL A 159 10.86 -31.57 5.59
C VAL A 159 12.14 -31.96 4.84
N TYR A 160 12.26 -31.42 3.63
CA TYR A 160 13.36 -31.62 2.69
C TYR A 160 14.24 -30.38 2.67
N VAL A 161 15.54 -30.54 2.95
CA VAL A 161 16.49 -29.43 3.00
C VAL A 161 17.43 -29.51 1.80
N CYS A 162 17.68 -28.37 1.15
CA CYS A 162 18.70 -28.23 0.12
C CYS A 162 19.54 -26.98 0.34
N THR A 163 20.83 -27.09 0.02
CA THR A 163 21.78 -25.97 0.07
C THR A 163 22.56 -25.88 -1.22
N ASP A 164 22.74 -24.66 -1.75
CA ASP A 164 23.45 -24.43 -3.02
C ASP A 164 24.88 -25.01 -2.97
N ASP A 165 25.56 -24.90 -1.83
CA ASP A 165 26.91 -25.40 -1.61
C ASP A 165 26.98 -26.89 -1.18
N GLY A 166 25.85 -27.48 -0.77
CA GLY A 166 25.76 -28.85 -0.25
C GLY A 166 26.21 -28.99 1.21
N SER A 167 26.29 -27.90 1.97
CA SER A 167 26.62 -27.92 3.40
C SER A 167 25.59 -28.65 4.26
N LEU A 168 24.32 -28.72 3.83
CA LEU A 168 23.26 -29.49 4.47
C LEU A 168 22.21 -29.97 3.46
N GLY A 169 21.78 -31.24 3.60
CA GLY A 169 20.74 -31.83 2.75
C GLY A 169 21.22 -32.07 1.32
N LEU A 170 20.32 -31.90 0.35
CA LEU A 170 20.68 -32.03 -1.07
C LEU A 170 21.57 -30.87 -1.50
N LYS A 171 22.66 -31.16 -2.21
CA LYS A 171 23.44 -30.14 -2.92
C LYS A 171 22.69 -29.67 -4.15
N GLY A 172 22.23 -28.43 -4.14
CA GLY A 172 21.41 -27.85 -5.19
C GLY A 172 20.38 -26.87 -4.63
N ASN A 173 19.57 -26.32 -5.52
CA ASN A 173 18.54 -25.36 -5.16
C ASN A 173 17.17 -26.05 -5.01
N VAL A 174 16.14 -25.27 -4.64
CA VAL A 174 14.79 -25.79 -4.40
C VAL A 174 14.13 -26.45 -5.61
N VAL A 175 14.55 -26.07 -6.83
CA VAL A 175 14.06 -26.68 -8.09
C VAL A 175 14.65 -28.07 -8.25
N ASP A 176 15.92 -28.26 -7.90
CA ASP A 176 16.57 -29.57 -7.92
C ASP A 176 15.91 -30.51 -6.91
N MET A 177 15.58 -30.00 -5.72
CA MET A 177 14.83 -30.76 -4.72
C MET A 177 13.41 -31.10 -5.21
N MET A 178 12.68 -30.15 -5.79
CA MET A 178 11.35 -30.42 -6.36
C MET A 178 11.43 -31.50 -7.45
N LYS A 179 12.46 -31.44 -8.30
CA LYS A 179 12.72 -32.44 -9.34
C LYS A 179 12.95 -33.83 -8.73
N GLN A 180 13.80 -33.95 -7.72
CA GLN A 180 14.05 -35.21 -7.03
C GLN A 180 12.75 -35.79 -6.44
N LEU A 181 11.95 -34.97 -5.75
CA LEU A 181 10.69 -35.43 -5.15
C LEU A 181 9.70 -35.95 -6.20
N VAL A 182 9.61 -35.32 -7.36
CA VAL A 182 8.63 -35.67 -8.39
C VAL A 182 9.13 -36.82 -9.27
N GLU A 183 10.37 -36.74 -9.77
CA GLU A 183 10.90 -37.67 -10.75
C GLU A 183 11.51 -38.93 -10.11
N GLU A 184 12.13 -38.82 -8.94
CA GLU A 184 12.79 -39.94 -8.27
C GLU A 184 11.91 -40.55 -7.18
N ASP A 185 11.30 -39.72 -6.33
CA ASP A 185 10.45 -40.19 -5.22
C ASP A 185 8.98 -40.41 -5.62
N GLY A 186 8.62 -40.10 -6.88
CA GLY A 186 7.28 -40.33 -7.43
C GLY A 186 6.17 -39.49 -6.81
N LYS A 187 6.50 -38.34 -6.21
CA LYS A 187 5.51 -37.46 -5.59
C LYS A 187 4.76 -36.61 -6.62
N SER A 188 3.54 -36.25 -6.26
CA SER A 188 2.69 -35.34 -7.01
C SER A 188 1.92 -34.46 -6.04
N TYR A 189 1.67 -33.22 -6.44
CA TYR A 189 1.09 -32.18 -5.59
C TYR A 189 -0.09 -31.50 -6.30
N ASP A 190 -1.13 -31.21 -5.53
CA ASP A 190 -2.30 -30.49 -6.02
C ASP A 190 -2.09 -28.97 -6.01
N HIS A 191 -1.16 -28.49 -5.17
CA HIS A 191 -0.83 -27.06 -5.09
C HIS A 191 0.57 -26.83 -4.51
N VAL A 192 1.32 -25.89 -5.09
CA VAL A 192 2.64 -25.47 -4.63
C VAL A 192 2.57 -24.04 -4.10
N VAL A 193 3.19 -23.77 -2.96
CA VAL A 193 3.37 -22.40 -2.45
C VAL A 193 4.86 -22.12 -2.40
N SER A 194 5.35 -21.13 -3.15
CA SER A 194 6.78 -20.79 -3.20
C SER A 194 7.02 -19.36 -2.76
N ILE A 195 7.81 -19.19 -1.68
CA ILE A 195 8.13 -17.88 -1.10
C ILE A 195 9.62 -17.75 -0.83
N GLY A 196 10.24 -16.73 -1.42
CA GLY A 196 11.67 -16.48 -1.28
C GLY A 196 12.14 -15.35 -2.20
N PRO A 197 13.42 -15.36 -2.61
CA PRO A 197 13.92 -14.44 -3.61
C PRO A 197 13.14 -14.55 -4.93
N LEU A 198 12.91 -13.43 -5.64
CA LEU A 198 12.19 -13.42 -6.92
C LEU A 198 12.73 -14.44 -7.95
N PRO A 199 14.06 -14.61 -8.14
CA PRO A 199 14.57 -15.65 -9.03
C PRO A 199 14.17 -17.06 -8.60
N MET A 200 14.19 -17.36 -7.31
CA MET A 200 13.78 -18.66 -6.79
C MET A 200 12.29 -18.92 -7.05
N MET A 201 11.44 -17.94 -6.78
CA MET A 201 10.00 -18.04 -7.05
C MET A 201 9.72 -18.21 -8.54
N LYS A 202 10.44 -17.48 -9.41
CA LYS A 202 10.36 -17.61 -10.88
C LYS A 202 10.64 -19.06 -11.32
N PHE A 203 11.79 -19.61 -10.93
CA PHE A 203 12.17 -20.95 -11.39
C PHE A 203 11.33 -22.05 -10.73
N SER A 204 10.89 -21.86 -9.48
CA SER A 204 9.93 -22.77 -8.82
C SER A 204 8.59 -22.78 -9.55
N ALA A 205 8.07 -21.62 -9.95
CA ALA A 205 6.81 -21.51 -10.68
C ALA A 205 6.89 -22.11 -12.08
N LEU A 206 8.01 -21.90 -12.81
CA LEU A 206 8.25 -22.54 -14.10
C LEU A 206 8.31 -24.06 -13.97
N LYS A 207 9.01 -24.59 -12.96
CA LYS A 207 9.10 -26.03 -12.73
C LYS A 207 7.76 -26.64 -12.31
N ALA A 208 7.02 -25.99 -11.41
CA ALA A 208 5.67 -26.40 -11.03
C ALA A 208 4.75 -26.46 -12.26
N LYS A 209 4.84 -25.47 -13.16
CA LYS A 209 4.10 -25.46 -14.42
C LYS A 209 4.47 -26.61 -15.36
N GLU A 210 5.75 -26.98 -15.46
CA GLU A 210 6.18 -28.16 -16.23
C GLU A 210 5.52 -29.45 -15.73
N TYR A 211 5.30 -29.55 -14.41
CA TYR A 211 4.60 -30.68 -13.78
C TYR A 211 3.07 -30.50 -13.69
N ASN A 212 2.52 -29.43 -14.27
CA ASN A 212 1.10 -29.05 -14.18
C ASN A 212 0.57 -28.86 -12.73
N PHE A 213 1.43 -28.41 -11.82
CA PHE A 213 1.02 -28.05 -10.46
C PHE A 213 0.64 -26.57 -10.40
N PRO A 214 -0.58 -26.22 -9.94
CA PRO A 214 -0.92 -24.86 -9.55
C PRO A 214 0.10 -24.30 -8.57
N VAL A 215 0.48 -23.03 -8.72
CA VAL A 215 1.53 -22.43 -7.90
C VAL A 215 1.13 -21.04 -7.42
N THR A 216 1.15 -20.84 -6.11
CA THR A 216 1.01 -19.53 -5.47
C THR A 216 2.39 -19.01 -5.07
N VAL A 217 2.66 -17.74 -5.35
CA VAL A 217 3.88 -17.05 -4.91
C VAL A 217 3.54 -15.81 -4.11
N SER A 218 4.28 -15.56 -3.03
CA SER A 218 4.15 -14.32 -2.25
C SER A 218 5.20 -13.31 -2.69
N LEU A 219 4.82 -12.34 -3.50
CA LEU A 219 5.73 -11.36 -4.07
C LEU A 219 6.26 -10.37 -3.01
N ASN A 220 7.50 -9.92 -3.18
CA ASN A 220 8.17 -8.95 -2.33
C ASN A 220 8.64 -7.69 -3.11
N PRO A 221 7.72 -6.99 -3.81
CA PRO A 221 8.07 -5.75 -4.51
C PRO A 221 8.39 -4.63 -3.51
N LEU A 222 8.92 -3.53 -4.04
CA LEU A 222 9.11 -2.30 -3.27
C LEU A 222 7.77 -1.79 -2.75
N MET A 223 7.69 -1.45 -1.46
CA MET A 223 6.49 -0.88 -0.85
C MET A 223 6.84 0.40 -0.08
N ILE A 224 5.88 1.31 0.01
CA ILE A 224 6.01 2.55 0.79
C ILE A 224 4.87 2.63 1.80
N ASP A 225 3.66 2.89 1.33
CA ASP A 225 2.47 3.06 2.15
C ASP A 225 1.95 1.70 2.64
N GLY A 226 1.85 0.72 1.73
CA GLY A 226 1.29 -0.60 1.97
C GLY A 226 -0.24 -0.65 1.93
N THR A 227 -0.89 0.40 1.41
CA THR A 227 -2.35 0.62 1.44
C THR A 227 -2.96 0.95 0.07
N GLY A 228 -2.19 0.76 -1.01
CA GLY A 228 -2.63 0.97 -2.40
C GLY A 228 -2.58 2.42 -2.89
N MET A 229 -2.05 3.35 -2.11
CA MET A 229 -2.17 4.79 -2.37
C MET A 229 -1.07 5.36 -3.28
N CYS A 230 0.08 4.69 -3.41
CA CYS A 230 1.20 5.20 -4.21
C CYS A 230 1.55 4.34 -5.44
N GLY A 231 1.06 3.10 -5.53
CA GLY A 231 1.42 2.18 -6.63
C GLY A 231 2.88 1.73 -6.67
N ALA A 232 3.69 1.99 -5.63
CA ALA A 232 5.09 1.55 -5.58
C ALA A 232 5.21 0.02 -5.68
N CYS A 233 4.25 -0.72 -5.14
CA CYS A 233 4.21 -2.17 -5.15
C CYS A 233 3.57 -2.78 -6.40
N ARG A 234 3.39 -1.98 -7.48
CA ARG A 234 2.78 -2.50 -8.71
C ARG A 234 3.58 -3.67 -9.29
N VAL A 235 2.83 -4.64 -9.79
CA VAL A 235 3.29 -5.83 -10.50
C VAL A 235 2.31 -6.14 -11.63
N THR A 236 2.78 -6.79 -12.69
CA THR A 236 1.91 -7.29 -13.77
C THR A 236 1.56 -8.76 -13.53
N ILE A 237 0.26 -9.05 -13.44
CA ILE A 237 -0.32 -10.38 -13.26
C ILE A 237 -1.31 -10.63 -14.40
N GLY A 238 -1.05 -11.62 -15.26
CA GLY A 238 -2.00 -12.01 -16.31
C GLY A 238 -2.33 -10.89 -17.32
N LYS A 239 -1.38 -9.99 -17.58
CA LYS A 239 -1.51 -8.75 -18.38
C LYS A 239 -2.25 -7.59 -17.71
N GLU A 240 -2.62 -7.72 -16.44
CA GLU A 240 -3.19 -6.63 -15.65
C GLU A 240 -2.19 -6.11 -14.61
N VAL A 241 -2.19 -4.80 -14.38
CA VAL A 241 -1.42 -4.21 -13.29
C VAL A 241 -2.20 -4.40 -11.98
N LYS A 242 -1.54 -4.98 -10.98
CA LYS A 242 -2.04 -5.18 -9.62
C LYS A 242 -1.09 -4.53 -8.62
N PHE A 243 -1.59 -4.15 -7.45
CA PHE A 243 -0.82 -3.59 -6.35
C PHE A 243 -0.66 -4.64 -5.25
N ALA A 244 0.54 -5.21 -5.11
CA ALA A 244 0.79 -6.33 -4.20
C ALA A 244 0.38 -6.09 -2.74
N CYS A 245 0.35 -4.84 -2.27
CA CYS A 245 -0.05 -4.52 -0.90
C CYS A 245 -1.57 -4.58 -0.63
N VAL A 246 -2.42 -4.53 -1.67
CA VAL A 246 -3.89 -4.55 -1.54
C VAL A 246 -4.54 -5.66 -2.35
N ASP A 247 -3.94 -6.08 -3.46
CA ASP A 247 -4.44 -7.20 -4.27
C ASP A 247 -3.78 -8.54 -3.89
N GLY A 248 -2.59 -8.49 -3.27
CA GLY A 248 -1.79 -9.65 -2.89
C GLY A 248 -1.44 -9.65 -1.40
N PRO A 249 -0.23 -10.07 -0.97
CA PRO A 249 0.99 -10.25 -1.79
C PRO A 249 1.06 -11.60 -2.52
N GLU A 250 0.14 -12.52 -2.24
CA GLU A 250 0.04 -13.83 -2.86
C GLU A 250 -0.68 -13.75 -4.22
N PHE A 251 -0.07 -14.33 -5.26
CA PHE A 251 -0.60 -14.38 -6.62
C PHE A 251 -0.34 -15.73 -7.27
N ASP A 252 -1.08 -16.05 -8.33
CA ASP A 252 -0.78 -17.17 -9.22
C ASP A 252 0.57 -16.95 -9.92
N GLY A 253 1.56 -17.76 -9.54
CA GLY A 253 2.92 -17.70 -10.06
C GLY A 253 3.03 -17.95 -11.56
N ALA A 254 2.05 -18.62 -12.19
CA ALA A 254 2.03 -18.82 -13.63
C ALA A 254 1.69 -17.54 -14.41
N LEU A 255 1.07 -16.55 -13.75
CA LEU A 255 0.61 -15.30 -14.35
C LEU A 255 1.53 -14.11 -14.05
N VAL A 256 2.52 -14.26 -13.17
CA VAL A 256 3.43 -13.18 -12.75
C VAL A 256 4.44 -12.85 -13.85
N ASP A 257 4.58 -11.56 -14.17
CA ASP A 257 5.76 -11.06 -14.90
C ASP A 257 6.96 -10.93 -13.95
N PHE A 258 7.70 -12.03 -13.78
CA PHE A 258 8.87 -12.05 -12.90
C PHE A 258 10.02 -11.17 -13.41
N ASP A 259 10.14 -10.98 -14.72
CA ASP A 259 11.23 -10.17 -15.29
C ASP A 259 11.01 -8.69 -15.00
N GLU A 260 9.77 -8.22 -15.08
CA GLU A 260 9.39 -6.90 -14.58
C GLU A 260 9.65 -6.78 -13.07
N ALA A 261 9.17 -7.72 -12.26
CA ALA A 261 9.32 -7.67 -10.81
C ALA A 261 10.79 -7.62 -10.37
N ILE A 262 11.66 -8.45 -10.96
CA ILE A 262 13.10 -8.49 -10.68
C ILE A 262 13.76 -7.17 -11.08
N ARG A 263 13.43 -6.65 -12.27
CA ARG A 263 13.97 -5.37 -12.74
C ARG A 263 13.59 -4.22 -11.81
N ARG A 264 12.33 -4.17 -11.36
CA ARG A 264 11.82 -3.17 -10.40
C ARG A 264 12.49 -3.27 -9.04
N GLN A 265 12.73 -4.48 -8.52
CA GLN A 265 13.41 -4.66 -7.24
C GLN A 265 14.87 -4.15 -7.27
N ASN A 266 15.50 -4.17 -8.44
CA ASN A 266 16.85 -3.65 -8.64
C ASN A 266 16.91 -2.15 -8.95
N MET A 267 15.76 -1.47 -9.10
CA MET A 267 15.65 -0.08 -9.56
C MET A 267 16.48 0.91 -8.75
N TYR A 268 16.66 0.69 -7.45
CA TYR A 268 17.39 1.60 -6.58
C TYR A 268 18.84 1.19 -6.28
N LYS A 269 19.35 0.10 -6.89
CA LYS A 269 20.72 -0.39 -6.65
C LYS A 269 21.81 0.48 -7.28
N THR A 270 21.56 1.09 -8.43
CA THR A 270 22.53 1.94 -9.15
C THR A 270 21.86 3.18 -9.73
N GLU A 271 22.62 4.26 -9.91
CA GLU A 271 22.13 5.51 -10.51
C GLU A 271 21.77 5.33 -11.99
N GLU A 272 22.57 4.55 -12.73
CA GLU A 272 22.33 4.20 -14.14
C GLU A 272 21.08 3.31 -14.33
N GLY A 273 20.80 2.41 -13.38
CA GLY A 273 19.60 1.57 -13.39
C GLY A 273 18.31 2.40 -13.28
N ARG A 274 18.34 3.50 -12.52
CA ARG A 274 17.23 4.47 -12.43
C ARG A 274 17.00 5.19 -13.77
N SER A 275 18.07 5.54 -14.48
CA SER A 275 18.02 6.25 -15.76
C SER A 275 17.56 5.37 -16.92
N MET A 276 18.08 4.13 -17.03
CA MET A 276 17.64 3.17 -18.06
C MET A 276 16.18 2.77 -17.91
N LEU A 277 15.70 2.62 -16.67
CA LEU A 277 14.30 2.30 -16.40
C LEU A 277 13.35 3.46 -16.70
N LYS A 278 13.75 4.70 -16.41
CA LYS A 278 12.97 5.90 -16.82
C LYS A 278 12.79 5.95 -18.34
N ALA A 279 13.76 5.42 -19.10
CA ALA A 279 13.67 5.30 -20.55
C ALA A 279 12.85 4.09 -21.01
N SER A 280 12.93 2.94 -20.32
CA SER A 280 12.23 1.71 -20.73
C SER A 280 10.78 1.61 -20.26
N ASP A 281 10.48 2.06 -19.04
CA ASP A 281 9.12 2.05 -18.48
C ASP A 281 8.24 3.15 -19.10
N GLY A 282 8.84 4.07 -19.86
CA GLY A 282 8.18 5.28 -20.36
C GLY A 282 7.50 6.07 -19.23
N TYR A 283 6.69 7.06 -19.60
CA TYR A 283 5.72 7.63 -18.66
C TYR A 283 4.48 6.74 -18.68
N THR A 284 4.50 5.64 -17.93
CA THR A 284 3.37 4.70 -17.85
C THR A 284 2.21 5.26 -17.03
N HIS A 285 1.54 6.27 -17.58
CA HIS A 285 0.11 6.51 -17.41
C HIS A 285 -0.59 6.05 -18.69
N HIS A 286 -0.89 4.76 -18.80
CA HIS A 286 -1.64 4.24 -19.95
C HIS A 286 -2.96 3.61 -19.50
N ALA A 287 -3.92 4.49 -19.21
CA ALA A 287 -5.26 4.26 -19.74
C ALA A 287 -5.16 4.41 -21.27
N LYS A 288 -5.61 3.41 -22.03
CA LYS A 288 -5.71 3.51 -23.50
C LYS A 288 -6.53 4.75 -23.86
N GLY A 289 -5.88 5.76 -24.43
CA GLY A 289 -6.49 7.04 -24.80
C GLY A 289 -5.66 8.29 -24.45
N CYS A 290 -4.59 8.15 -23.66
CA CYS A 290 -3.75 9.30 -23.28
C CYS A 290 -2.70 9.64 -24.36
N GLY A 291 -3.00 10.64 -25.20
CA GLY A 291 -2.11 11.17 -26.24
C GLY A 291 -1.15 12.24 -25.72
N CYS A 292 -0.28 11.89 -24.77
CA CYS A 292 0.70 12.82 -24.22
C CYS A 292 2.08 12.66 -24.88
N GLU A 293 2.43 13.58 -25.78
CA GLU A 293 3.81 13.92 -26.09
C GLU A 293 4.42 14.67 -24.90
N HIS A 294 5.64 14.28 -24.51
CA HIS A 294 6.38 14.93 -23.44
C HIS A 294 6.80 16.34 -23.83
N ASP A 295 6.44 17.27 -22.94
CA ASP A 295 7.07 18.56 -22.65
C ASP A 295 7.70 19.32 -23.83
N LYS A 296 6.96 20.34 -24.27
CA LYS A 296 7.56 21.62 -24.64
C LYS A 296 6.76 22.72 -23.98
N SER A 297 7.20 23.18 -22.82
CA SER A 297 6.95 24.55 -22.37
C SER A 297 7.51 25.52 -23.44
N LYS A 298 6.70 25.88 -24.44
CA LYS A 298 6.96 27.01 -25.33
C LYS A 298 5.63 27.67 -25.69
N ASP A 299 5.50 28.89 -25.18
CA ASP A 299 4.67 29.97 -25.68
C ASP A 299 3.15 29.77 -25.57
N ASP A 300 2.49 30.49 -24.65
CA ASP A 300 1.06 30.76 -24.76
C ASP A 300 0.86 31.67 -25.98
N PRO A 301 0.10 31.21 -27.00
CA PRO A 301 -0.92 32.14 -27.49
C PRO A 301 -2.30 31.52 -27.74
N HIS A 302 -2.54 30.22 -27.51
CA HIS A 302 -3.89 29.67 -27.54
C HIS A 302 -4.09 28.60 -26.47
N PHE A 303 -4.80 28.98 -25.41
CA PHE A 303 -5.42 28.05 -24.47
C PHE A 303 -6.26 26.99 -25.23
N ASP A 304 -5.67 25.80 -25.40
CA ASP A 304 -6.35 24.67 -26.03
C ASP A 304 -7.32 24.04 -25.03
N ARG A 305 -8.61 24.36 -25.18
CA ARG A 305 -9.69 23.79 -24.36
C ARG A 305 -9.76 22.26 -24.40
N LYS A 306 -9.15 21.62 -25.40
CA LYS A 306 -9.14 20.15 -25.55
C LYS A 306 -8.16 19.46 -24.59
N LYS A 307 -7.13 20.15 -24.10
CA LYS A 307 -6.14 19.59 -23.17
C LYS A 307 -6.29 20.16 -21.78
N ALA A 308 -6.00 19.36 -20.76
CA ALA A 308 -5.97 19.82 -19.38
C ALA A 308 -4.77 20.74 -19.15
N VAL A 309 -4.97 21.74 -18.29
CA VAL A 309 -3.88 22.58 -17.82
C VAL A 309 -2.88 21.70 -17.05
N PRO A 310 -1.59 21.69 -17.40
CA PRO A 310 -0.62 20.88 -16.70
C PRO A 310 -0.44 21.38 -15.26
N MET A 311 -0.21 20.46 -14.32
CA MET A 311 0.12 20.82 -12.95
C MET A 311 1.62 21.01 -12.83
N ARG A 312 2.04 22.09 -12.20
CA ARG A 312 3.46 22.32 -11.91
C ARG A 312 3.95 21.30 -10.88
N GLU A 313 5.09 20.70 -11.17
CA GLU A 313 5.74 19.70 -10.33
C GLU A 313 7.10 20.18 -9.83
N TYR A 314 7.55 19.60 -8.74
CA TYR A 314 8.86 19.83 -8.17
C TYR A 314 9.91 19.07 -8.98
N GLU A 315 10.98 19.79 -9.35
CA GLU A 315 12.04 19.28 -10.22
C GLU A 315 12.58 17.92 -9.75
N PRO A 316 12.70 16.91 -10.64
CA PRO A 316 13.18 15.58 -10.29
C PRO A 316 14.53 15.58 -9.53
N GLU A 317 15.49 16.43 -9.91
CA GLU A 317 16.81 16.49 -9.28
C GLU A 317 16.75 17.04 -7.85
N LYS A 318 15.73 17.85 -7.54
CA LYS A 318 15.49 18.41 -6.21
C LYS A 318 14.63 17.50 -5.35
N ARG A 319 13.61 16.84 -5.92
CA ARG A 319 12.66 16.01 -5.16
C ARG A 319 13.28 14.73 -4.61
N VAL A 320 14.31 14.17 -5.24
CA VAL A 320 15.03 12.98 -4.72
C VAL A 320 15.82 13.23 -3.42
N LYS A 321 15.94 14.49 -3.00
CA LYS A 321 16.74 14.91 -1.83
C LYS A 321 15.90 15.25 -0.60
N ASN A 322 14.57 15.17 -0.67
CA ASN A 322 13.66 15.52 0.42
C ASN A 322 12.31 14.81 0.24
N PHE A 323 11.39 15.06 1.17
CA PHE A 323 10.03 14.49 1.17
C PHE A 323 8.95 15.55 0.99
N VAL A 324 9.30 16.69 0.37
CA VAL A 324 8.34 17.77 0.08
C VAL A 324 7.33 17.29 -0.95
N GLU A 325 6.11 17.81 -0.87
CA GLU A 325 5.05 17.50 -1.83
C GLU A 325 5.52 17.73 -3.28
N VAL A 326 5.30 16.75 -4.15
CA VAL A 326 5.80 16.80 -5.53
C VAL A 326 5.02 17.79 -6.38
N SER A 327 3.70 17.86 -6.21
CA SER A 327 2.85 18.74 -7.00
C SER A 327 2.65 20.07 -6.27
N TYR A 328 2.84 21.20 -6.97
CA TYR A 328 2.63 22.52 -6.38
C TYR A 328 1.15 22.93 -6.31
N GLY A 329 0.27 22.24 -7.04
CA GLY A 329 -1.09 22.70 -7.24
C GLY A 329 -1.19 23.76 -8.33
N TYR A 330 -2.40 24.26 -8.57
CA TYR A 330 -2.62 25.39 -9.47
C TYR A 330 -2.41 26.73 -8.77
N ASN A 331 -2.00 27.74 -9.54
CA ASN A 331 -2.24 29.14 -9.17
C ASN A 331 -3.63 29.58 -9.66
N VAL A 332 -4.03 30.82 -9.35
CA VAL A 332 -5.35 31.37 -9.73
C VAL A 332 -5.58 31.32 -11.24
N GLU A 333 -4.58 31.70 -12.04
CA GLU A 333 -4.71 31.72 -13.50
C GLU A 333 -4.87 30.31 -14.08
N GLU A 334 -4.06 29.36 -13.64
CA GLU A 334 -4.13 27.94 -14.02
C GLU A 334 -5.48 27.33 -13.64
N ALA A 335 -5.97 27.63 -12.43
CA ALA A 335 -7.25 27.16 -11.93
C ALA A 335 -8.42 27.72 -12.74
N VAL A 336 -8.40 29.02 -13.09
CA VAL A 336 -9.43 29.66 -13.93
C VAL A 336 -9.39 29.11 -15.35
N LYS A 337 -8.20 28.93 -15.93
CA LYS A 337 -8.01 28.30 -17.24
C LYS A 337 -8.63 26.91 -17.24
N GLU A 338 -8.29 26.04 -16.29
CA GLU A 338 -8.85 24.69 -16.21
C GLU A 338 -10.37 24.71 -15.94
N ALA A 339 -10.86 25.57 -15.04
CA ALA A 339 -12.29 25.73 -14.75
C ALA A 339 -13.09 26.16 -15.99
N SER A 340 -12.50 26.98 -16.86
CA SER A 340 -13.15 27.46 -18.08
C SER A 340 -13.44 26.37 -19.12
N ARG A 341 -12.86 25.16 -18.95
CA ARG A 341 -13.13 23.97 -19.76
C ARG A 341 -14.45 23.29 -19.39
N CYS A 342 -15.01 23.59 -18.20
CA CYS A 342 -16.28 23.04 -17.77
C CYS A 342 -17.44 23.56 -18.64
N LEU A 343 -18.27 22.62 -19.09
CA LEU A 343 -19.42 22.88 -19.97
C LEU A 343 -20.69 23.30 -19.21
N GLU A 344 -20.66 23.30 -17.87
CA GLU A 344 -21.83 23.61 -17.04
C GLU A 344 -23.04 22.74 -17.44
N CYS A 345 -22.79 21.43 -17.60
CA CYS A 345 -23.75 20.48 -18.15
C CYS A 345 -25.08 20.51 -17.41
N ARG A 346 -26.19 20.56 -18.17
CA ARG A 346 -27.55 20.47 -17.61
C ARG A 346 -27.78 19.19 -16.79
N ASN A 347 -27.21 18.07 -17.23
CA ASN A 347 -27.19 16.81 -16.48
C ASN A 347 -25.73 16.43 -16.15
N PRO A 348 -25.20 16.84 -14.99
CA PRO A 348 -23.79 16.73 -14.70
C PRO A 348 -23.40 15.32 -14.20
N LYS A 349 -22.92 14.49 -15.14
CA LYS A 349 -22.44 13.13 -14.85
C LYS A 349 -21.27 13.05 -13.88
N CYS A 350 -20.49 14.13 -13.73
CA CYS A 350 -19.45 14.22 -12.71
C CYS A 350 -20.01 14.17 -11.28
N ARG A 351 -21.25 14.64 -11.03
CA ARG A 351 -21.90 14.53 -9.71
C ARG A 351 -22.29 13.09 -9.41
N GLU A 352 -22.86 12.39 -10.39
CA GLU A 352 -23.18 10.94 -10.29
C GLU A 352 -21.91 10.11 -10.03
N GLY A 353 -20.78 10.48 -10.65
CA GLY A 353 -19.49 9.83 -10.43
C GLY A 353 -18.82 10.16 -9.09
N CYS A 354 -19.31 11.16 -8.35
CA CYS A 354 -18.76 11.53 -7.05
C CYS A 354 -19.47 10.79 -5.93
N PRO A 355 -18.77 9.99 -5.09
CA PRO A 355 -19.40 9.21 -4.02
C PRO A 355 -20.18 10.03 -2.98
N VAL A 356 -19.81 11.29 -2.81
CA VAL A 356 -20.45 12.24 -1.89
C VAL A 356 -21.28 13.32 -2.61
N ASN A 357 -21.50 13.16 -3.93
CA ASN A 357 -22.40 13.97 -4.75
C ASN A 357 -22.14 15.50 -4.67
N ILE A 358 -20.85 15.89 -4.59
CA ILE A 358 -20.42 17.31 -4.57
C ILE A 358 -21.04 18.06 -5.74
N ASP A 359 -21.41 19.33 -5.52
CA ASP A 359 -21.77 20.23 -6.61
C ASP A 359 -20.57 20.70 -7.41
N ILE A 360 -20.01 19.76 -8.19
CA ILE A 360 -18.83 19.99 -9.02
C ILE A 360 -19.04 21.14 -10.02
N PRO A 361 -20.14 21.17 -10.80
CA PRO A 361 -20.40 22.30 -11.68
C PRO A 361 -20.53 23.62 -10.90
N GLY A 362 -21.19 23.60 -9.74
CA GLY A 362 -21.39 24.79 -8.91
C GLY A 362 -20.08 25.43 -8.46
N PHE A 363 -19.17 24.67 -7.83
CA PHE A 363 -17.93 25.27 -7.34
C PHE A 363 -17.00 25.69 -8.49
N ILE A 364 -16.99 24.95 -9.61
CA ILE A 364 -16.20 25.29 -10.79
C ILE A 364 -16.75 26.56 -11.46
N LYS A 365 -18.07 26.75 -11.47
CA LYS A 365 -18.70 27.97 -12.00
C LYS A 365 -18.25 29.22 -11.24
N GLU A 366 -18.24 29.16 -9.91
CA GLU A 366 -17.73 30.25 -9.06
C GLU A 366 -16.22 30.48 -9.30
N LEU A 367 -15.44 29.39 -9.41
CA LEU A 367 -14.01 29.46 -9.67
C LEU A 367 -13.69 30.10 -11.03
N LYS A 368 -14.49 29.81 -12.06
CA LYS A 368 -14.36 30.37 -13.42
C LYS A 368 -14.49 31.89 -13.45
N VAL A 369 -15.26 32.48 -12.54
CA VAL A 369 -15.40 33.94 -12.35
C VAL A 369 -14.51 34.48 -11.23
N GLN A 370 -13.52 33.70 -10.77
CA GLN A 370 -12.59 34.03 -9.68
C GLN A 370 -13.26 34.29 -8.33
N ASN A 371 -14.50 33.84 -8.12
CA ASN A 371 -15.17 33.89 -6.83
C ASN A 371 -14.72 32.71 -5.94
N LEU A 372 -13.50 32.82 -5.38
CA LEU A 372 -12.93 31.77 -4.53
C LEU A 372 -13.78 31.49 -3.28
N LYS A 373 -14.35 32.55 -2.70
CA LYS A 373 -15.25 32.42 -1.54
C LYS A 373 -16.51 31.64 -1.89
N GLY A 374 -17.18 31.99 -2.99
CA GLY A 374 -18.36 31.25 -3.47
C GLY A 374 -18.03 29.80 -3.79
N SER A 375 -16.87 29.55 -4.43
CA SER A 375 -16.39 28.21 -4.72
C SER A 375 -16.18 27.37 -3.44
N ALA A 376 -15.53 27.97 -2.44
CA ALA A 376 -15.32 27.37 -1.12
C ALA A 376 -16.64 27.11 -0.36
N GLU A 377 -17.60 28.03 -0.42
CA GLU A 377 -18.93 27.86 0.17
C GLU A 377 -19.70 26.70 -0.48
N VAL A 378 -19.56 26.51 -1.79
CA VAL A 378 -20.17 25.36 -2.47
C VAL A 378 -19.51 24.05 -2.02
N LEU A 379 -18.17 23.97 -2.00
CA LEU A 379 -17.48 22.76 -1.54
C LEU A 379 -17.74 22.44 -0.05
N GLY A 380 -17.73 23.46 0.81
CA GLY A 380 -17.90 23.34 2.26
C GLY A 380 -19.25 22.74 2.71
N LYS A 381 -20.27 22.80 1.84
CA LYS A 381 -21.57 22.13 2.04
C LYS A 381 -21.48 20.61 2.00
N TYR A 382 -20.48 20.06 1.31
CA TYR A 382 -20.36 18.63 1.05
C TYR A 382 -19.17 17.99 1.76
N THR A 383 -18.07 18.72 1.95
CA THR A 383 -16.86 18.19 2.58
C THR A 383 -16.14 19.26 3.40
N LEU A 384 -15.54 18.83 4.51
CA LEU A 384 -14.62 19.63 5.33
C LEU A 384 -13.17 19.18 5.20
N LEU A 385 -12.89 18.26 4.28
CA LEU A 385 -11.54 17.80 3.95
C LEU A 385 -11.15 18.05 2.48
N PRO A 386 -11.53 19.17 1.84
CA PRO A 386 -11.28 19.38 0.41
C PRO A 386 -9.79 19.38 0.06
N ALA A 387 -8.90 19.86 0.94
CA ALA A 387 -7.45 19.83 0.70
C ALA A 387 -6.88 18.41 0.72
N VAL A 388 -7.50 17.50 1.49
CA VAL A 388 -7.18 16.07 1.50
C VAL A 388 -7.78 15.40 0.26
N CYS A 389 -9.08 15.56 0.01
CA CYS A 389 -9.79 14.95 -1.12
C CYS A 389 -9.14 15.29 -2.46
N GLY A 390 -8.77 16.55 -2.69
CA GLY A 390 -8.07 16.99 -3.90
C GLY A 390 -6.68 16.34 -4.12
N ARG A 391 -6.11 15.68 -3.10
CA ARG A 391 -4.82 14.95 -3.19
C ARG A 391 -4.98 13.44 -3.27
N VAL A 392 -5.98 12.84 -2.63
CA VAL A 392 -6.01 11.38 -2.39
C VAL A 392 -7.22 10.68 -2.98
N CYS A 393 -8.29 11.40 -3.32
CA CYS A 393 -9.44 10.80 -3.96
C CYS A 393 -9.05 10.30 -5.37
N PRO A 394 -9.48 9.12 -5.81
CA PRO A 394 -9.16 8.60 -7.14
C PRO A 394 -10.12 9.21 -8.19
N GLN A 395 -9.98 10.50 -8.48
CA GLN A 395 -10.94 11.21 -9.33
C GLN A 395 -10.96 10.68 -10.77
N GLU A 396 -9.85 10.12 -11.24
CA GLU A 396 -9.65 9.54 -12.57
C GLU A 396 -10.53 8.32 -12.87
N THR A 397 -11.00 7.60 -11.84
CA THR A 397 -11.95 6.48 -11.92
C THR A 397 -13.33 6.84 -11.36
N GLN A 398 -13.55 8.14 -11.09
CA GLN A 398 -14.77 8.66 -10.48
C GLN A 398 -15.30 9.85 -11.30
N CYS A 399 -15.31 11.04 -10.71
CA CYS A 399 -15.96 12.21 -11.30
C CYS A 399 -15.29 12.69 -12.61
N GLU A 400 -13.98 12.49 -12.78
CA GLU A 400 -13.28 12.83 -14.03
C GLU A 400 -13.57 11.82 -15.14
N GLU A 401 -13.68 10.53 -14.82
CA GLU A 401 -14.05 9.48 -15.78
C GLU A 401 -15.42 9.75 -16.41
N LYS A 402 -16.37 10.25 -15.60
CA LYS A 402 -17.73 10.57 -16.03
C LYS A 402 -17.86 11.97 -16.65
N CYS A 403 -16.79 12.74 -16.77
CA CYS A 403 -16.85 14.11 -17.30
C CYS A 403 -17.22 14.10 -18.79
N VAL A 404 -18.24 14.87 -19.19
CA VAL A 404 -18.70 14.95 -20.60
C VAL A 404 -17.60 15.48 -21.54
N VAL A 405 -16.72 16.35 -21.05
CA VAL A 405 -15.54 16.81 -21.82
C VAL A 405 -14.63 15.63 -22.19
N GLY A 406 -14.51 14.66 -21.28
CA GLY A 406 -13.72 13.43 -21.42
C GLY A 406 -14.11 12.53 -22.60
N ILE A 407 -15.30 12.72 -23.20
CA ILE A 407 -15.77 11.91 -24.33
C ILE A 407 -14.95 12.18 -25.60
N LYS A 408 -14.54 13.44 -25.82
CA LYS A 408 -13.82 13.86 -27.04
C LYS A 408 -12.44 14.47 -26.76
N ASN A 409 -12.20 14.87 -25.52
CA ASN A 409 -11.04 15.63 -25.07
C ASN A 409 -10.55 15.09 -23.72
N GLU A 410 -9.51 15.66 -23.13
CA GLU A 410 -9.17 15.31 -21.75
C GLU A 410 -10.27 15.80 -20.79
N PRO A 411 -10.65 15.04 -19.75
CA PRO A 411 -11.65 15.48 -18.80
C PRO A 411 -11.19 16.74 -18.06
N VAL A 412 -12.15 17.50 -17.52
CA VAL A 412 -11.83 18.60 -16.59
C VAL A 412 -11.16 18.00 -15.35
N LYS A 413 -10.04 18.57 -14.95
CA LYS A 413 -9.26 18.12 -13.79
C LYS A 413 -9.87 18.61 -12.48
N ILE A 414 -11.01 18.02 -12.16
CA ILE A 414 -11.84 18.33 -10.98
C ILE A 414 -11.02 18.18 -9.70
N GLY A 415 -10.22 17.12 -9.56
CA GLY A 415 -9.40 16.92 -8.36
C GLY A 415 -8.37 18.03 -8.15
N ARG A 416 -7.79 18.54 -9.24
CA ARG A 416 -6.82 19.65 -9.19
C ARG A 416 -7.48 20.98 -8.80
N LEU A 417 -8.71 21.21 -9.28
CA LEU A 417 -9.51 22.38 -8.89
C LEU A 417 -9.99 22.30 -7.44
N GLU A 418 -10.46 21.12 -7.01
CA GLU A 418 -10.84 20.87 -5.61
C GLU A 418 -9.66 21.09 -4.67
N ARG A 419 -8.46 20.59 -5.03
CA ARG A 419 -7.22 20.85 -4.30
C ARG A 419 -6.95 22.35 -4.18
N PHE A 420 -7.01 23.09 -5.29
CA PHE A 420 -6.73 24.52 -5.30
C PHE A 420 -7.66 25.29 -4.36
N VAL A 421 -8.96 25.02 -4.43
CA VAL A 421 -9.95 25.66 -3.55
C VAL A 421 -9.76 25.18 -2.10
N GLY A 422 -9.49 23.90 -1.87
CA GLY A 422 -9.24 23.33 -0.55
C GLY A 422 -8.01 23.94 0.14
N ASP A 423 -6.92 24.12 -0.59
CA ASP A 423 -5.71 24.80 -0.07
C ASP A 423 -6.03 26.26 0.30
N TRP A 424 -6.78 26.98 -0.55
CA TRP A 424 -7.23 28.34 -0.22
C TRP A 424 -8.14 28.37 1.02
N MET A 425 -9.01 27.37 1.19
CA MET A 425 -9.89 27.24 2.34
C MET A 425 -9.12 27.05 3.64
N LEU A 426 -7.92 26.46 3.65
CA LEU A 426 -7.09 26.28 4.87
C LEU A 426 -6.79 27.59 5.58
N ASP A 427 -6.62 28.67 4.83
CA ASP A 427 -6.29 30.00 5.35
C ASP A 427 -7.52 30.92 5.46
N ASN A 428 -8.52 30.76 4.59
CA ASN A 428 -9.55 31.78 4.36
C ASN A 428 -10.98 31.35 4.72
N TYR A 429 -11.21 30.07 5.03
CA TYR A 429 -12.55 29.54 5.26
C TYR A 429 -12.70 28.95 6.65
N GLN A 430 -13.56 29.55 7.46
CA GLN A 430 -13.79 29.14 8.86
C GLN A 430 -14.99 28.20 9.03
N GLY A 431 -15.65 27.79 7.95
CA GLY A 431 -16.87 26.98 8.03
C GLY A 431 -18.12 27.79 8.38
N GLU A 432 -19.24 27.09 8.50
CA GLU A 432 -20.51 27.70 8.90
C GLU A 432 -20.57 27.91 10.42
N THR A 433 -21.16 29.02 10.85
CA THR A 433 -21.41 29.29 12.27
C THR A 433 -22.54 28.40 12.78
N ILE A 434 -22.30 27.66 13.86
CA ILE A 434 -23.34 26.82 14.49
C ILE A 434 -24.38 27.74 15.13
N THR A 435 -25.58 27.79 14.57
CA THR A 435 -26.67 28.68 15.01
C THR A 435 -27.53 28.07 16.12
N GLU A 436 -27.68 26.75 16.16
CA GLU A 436 -28.49 26.06 17.18
C GLU A 436 -27.73 24.88 17.81
N LYS A 437 -27.51 24.92 19.12
CA LYS A 437 -26.92 23.80 19.87
C LYS A 437 -28.01 22.83 20.33
N LYS A 438 -27.73 21.54 20.19
CA LYS A 438 -28.56 20.45 20.70
C LYS A 438 -28.01 19.97 22.04
N ASN A 439 -28.91 19.70 22.99
CA ASN A 439 -28.54 19.15 24.30
C ASN A 439 -28.31 17.62 24.24
N LYS A 440 -27.49 17.16 23.29
CA LYS A 440 -27.11 15.75 23.10
C LYS A 440 -25.62 15.65 22.81
N LYS A 441 -24.98 14.65 23.41
CA LYS A 441 -23.55 14.35 23.24
C LYS A 441 -23.36 13.14 22.34
N VAL A 442 -22.36 13.16 21.47
CA VAL A 442 -22.03 12.05 20.57
C VAL A 442 -20.54 11.73 20.68
N ALA A 443 -20.23 10.46 20.92
CA ALA A 443 -18.86 9.94 20.84
C ALA A 443 -18.62 9.33 19.45
N VAL A 444 -17.56 9.75 18.78
CA VAL A 444 -17.08 9.15 17.53
C VAL A 444 -15.81 8.39 17.82
N ILE A 445 -15.77 7.09 17.52
CA ILE A 445 -14.62 6.23 17.76
C ILE A 445 -13.83 6.07 16.45
N GLY A 446 -12.58 6.56 16.46
CA GLY A 446 -11.67 6.62 15.32
C GLY A 446 -11.62 8.00 14.67
N SER A 447 -10.41 8.51 14.43
CA SER A 447 -10.15 9.81 13.82
C SER A 447 -9.72 9.73 12.35
N GLY A 448 -9.98 8.59 11.69
CA GLY A 448 -9.80 8.48 10.24
C GLY A 448 -10.76 9.39 9.46
N PRO A 449 -10.63 9.45 8.12
CA PRO A 449 -11.46 10.30 7.26
C PRO A 449 -12.96 10.19 7.55
N ALA A 450 -13.47 8.97 7.70
CA ALA A 450 -14.88 8.73 7.99
C ALA A 450 -15.31 9.28 9.36
N GLY A 451 -14.49 9.10 10.39
CA GLY A 451 -14.75 9.60 11.74
C GLY A 451 -14.72 11.12 11.81
N LEU A 452 -13.73 11.75 11.19
CA LEU A 452 -13.62 13.20 11.10
C LEU A 452 -14.80 13.82 10.34
N THR A 453 -15.19 13.21 9.21
CA THR A 453 -16.38 13.64 8.46
C THR A 453 -17.64 13.51 9.30
N ALA A 454 -17.87 12.35 9.94
CA ALA A 454 -19.04 12.15 10.81
C ALA A 454 -19.08 13.16 11.96
N ALA A 455 -17.95 13.38 12.62
CA ALA A 455 -17.85 14.31 13.73
C ALA A 455 -18.17 15.74 13.31
N SER A 456 -17.63 16.16 12.17
CA SER A 456 -17.82 17.51 11.66
C SER A 456 -19.26 17.78 11.19
N GLU A 457 -19.91 16.81 10.54
CA GLU A 457 -21.32 16.91 10.14
C GLU A 457 -22.29 16.91 11.33
N LEU A 458 -21.96 16.17 12.40
CA LEU A 458 -22.73 16.20 13.64
C LEU A 458 -22.54 17.53 14.39
N ALA A 459 -21.32 18.07 14.42
CA ALA A 459 -21.05 19.37 15.03
C ALA A 459 -21.81 20.50 14.32
N LYS A 460 -21.81 20.52 12.97
CA LYS A 460 -22.63 21.44 12.16
C LYS A 460 -24.13 21.36 12.50
N LYS A 461 -24.64 20.17 12.80
CA LYS A 461 -26.04 19.93 13.22
C LYS A 461 -26.31 20.30 14.70
N GLY A 462 -25.34 20.90 15.39
CA GLY A 462 -25.47 21.40 16.75
C GLY A 462 -25.13 20.41 17.86
N TYR A 463 -24.69 19.19 17.55
CA TYR A 463 -24.35 18.20 18.58
C TYR A 463 -23.01 18.50 19.24
N SER A 464 -22.88 18.20 20.53
CA SER A 464 -21.57 18.19 21.20
C SER A 464 -20.90 16.86 20.88
N VAL A 465 -19.84 16.90 20.08
CA VAL A 465 -19.14 15.70 19.61
C VAL A 465 -17.82 15.54 20.37
N THR A 466 -17.36 14.31 20.54
CA THR A 466 -16.00 14.00 21.02
C THR A 466 -15.44 12.87 20.18
N VAL A 467 -14.27 13.08 19.59
CA VAL A 467 -13.58 12.04 18.80
C VAL A 467 -12.55 11.34 19.69
N TYR A 468 -12.60 10.01 19.72
CA TYR A 468 -11.64 9.16 20.41
C TYR A 468 -10.72 8.49 19.39
N GLU A 469 -9.42 8.57 19.59
CA GLU A 469 -8.42 7.91 18.74
C GLU A 469 -7.53 7.00 19.60
N ALA A 470 -7.24 5.81 19.08
CA ALA A 470 -6.37 4.84 19.74
C ALA A 470 -4.88 5.16 19.51
N LEU A 471 -4.57 5.85 18.40
CA LEU A 471 -3.23 6.28 18.02
C LEU A 471 -2.87 7.64 18.63
N HIS A 472 -1.59 8.03 18.49
CA HIS A 472 -1.02 9.19 19.19
C HIS A 472 -1.37 10.54 18.56
N GLU A 473 -1.72 10.54 17.27
CA GLU A 473 -2.18 11.69 16.50
C GLU A 473 -3.50 11.37 15.83
N LEU A 474 -4.33 12.41 15.67
CA LEU A 474 -5.58 12.33 14.93
C LEU A 474 -5.30 12.16 13.42
N GLY A 475 -6.28 11.65 12.67
CA GLY A 475 -6.25 11.53 11.21
C GLY A 475 -6.23 10.09 10.69
N GLY A 476 -5.95 9.10 11.55
CA GLY A 476 -5.93 7.69 11.17
C GLY A 476 -5.06 7.44 9.93
N VAL A 477 -5.62 6.86 8.87
CA VAL A 477 -4.89 6.59 7.61
C VAL A 477 -4.30 7.85 6.97
N LEU A 478 -4.87 9.04 7.21
CA LEU A 478 -4.33 10.31 6.69
C LEU A 478 -2.96 10.62 7.27
N THR A 479 -2.72 10.26 8.53
CA THR A 479 -1.48 10.55 9.26
C THR A 479 -0.50 9.38 9.18
N TYR A 480 -1.02 8.16 9.21
CA TYR A 480 -0.22 6.93 9.37
C TYR A 480 -0.04 6.11 8.08
N GLY A 481 -1.00 6.20 7.16
CA GLY A 481 -0.99 5.43 5.91
C GLY A 481 -0.30 6.18 4.78
N ILE A 482 -0.62 7.47 4.61
CA ILE A 482 -0.19 8.24 3.43
C ILE A 482 1.23 8.83 3.62
N PRO A 483 2.12 8.69 2.62
CA PRO A 483 3.46 9.30 2.67
C PRO A 483 3.43 10.83 2.61
N GLU A 484 4.42 11.46 3.26
CA GLU A 484 4.54 12.93 3.39
C GLU A 484 4.51 13.67 2.04
N PHE A 485 5.17 13.11 1.01
CA PHE A 485 5.24 13.72 -0.32
C PHE A 485 3.92 13.67 -1.10
N ARG A 486 2.95 12.85 -0.65
CA ARG A 486 1.62 12.73 -1.26
C ARG A 486 0.55 13.48 -0.48
N LEU A 487 0.63 13.45 0.85
CA LEU A 487 -0.25 14.20 1.73
C LEU A 487 0.57 14.76 2.91
N PRO A 488 0.93 16.05 2.88
CA PRO A 488 1.69 16.67 3.95
C PRO A 488 0.92 16.66 5.27
N LYS A 489 1.54 16.13 6.33
CA LYS A 489 0.85 15.90 7.61
C LYS A 489 0.64 17.21 8.35
N ASP A 490 1.71 17.98 8.50
CA ASP A 490 1.67 19.25 9.23
C ASP A 490 0.95 20.34 8.43
N LEU A 491 1.21 20.41 7.12
CA LEU A 491 0.69 21.48 6.27
C LEU A 491 -0.76 21.27 5.84
N ILE A 492 -1.28 20.04 5.83
CA ILE A 492 -2.64 19.74 5.36
C ILE A 492 -3.44 19.01 6.43
N VAL A 493 -3.04 17.80 6.83
CA VAL A 493 -3.86 16.93 7.69
C VAL A 493 -4.14 17.58 9.04
N ARG A 494 -3.10 18.08 9.73
CA ARG A 494 -3.25 18.74 11.03
C ARG A 494 -4.15 19.98 10.93
N ARG A 495 -3.98 20.80 9.89
CA ARG A 495 -4.77 22.02 9.70
C ARG A 495 -6.24 21.75 9.42
N GLU A 496 -6.58 20.71 8.65
CA GLU A 496 -7.97 20.31 8.45
C GLU A 496 -8.59 19.80 9.76
N ILE A 497 -7.84 19.02 10.56
CA ILE A 497 -8.32 18.56 11.87
C ILE A 497 -8.54 19.73 12.83
N GLU A 498 -7.63 20.70 12.87
CA GLU A 498 -7.77 21.92 13.68
C GLU A 498 -9.03 22.72 13.31
N LYS A 499 -9.43 22.76 12.04
CA LYS A 499 -10.70 23.38 11.64
C LYS A 499 -11.91 22.61 12.18
N ILE A 500 -11.87 21.28 12.14
CA ILE A 500 -12.95 20.46 12.71
C ILE A 500 -13.04 20.68 14.22
N GLN A 501 -11.92 20.80 14.92
CA GLN A 501 -11.87 21.14 16.35
C GLN A 501 -12.50 22.52 16.64
N LYS A 502 -12.32 23.51 15.75
CA LYS A 502 -12.95 24.84 15.88
C LYS A 502 -14.48 24.80 15.79
N LEU A 503 -15.06 23.72 15.25
CA LEU A 503 -16.52 23.48 15.30
C LEU A 503 -16.99 22.98 16.68
N GLY A 504 -16.09 22.75 17.63
CA GLY A 504 -16.41 22.24 18.97
C GLY A 504 -16.47 20.71 19.08
N VAL A 505 -15.66 20.03 18.27
CA VAL A 505 -15.45 18.55 18.23
C VAL A 505 -14.33 18.11 19.16
#